data_AF-A0A523UP42-F1
#
_entry.id   AF-A0A523UP42-F1
#
_cell.length_a   1.000
_cell.length_b   1.000
_cell.length_c   1.000
_cell.angle_alpha   90.00
_cell.angle_beta   90.00
_cell.angle_gamma   90.00
#
_symmetry.space_group_name_H-M   'P 1'
#
loop_
_entity.id
_entity.type
_entity.pdbx_description
1 polymer ?
#
loop_
_entity_poly.entity_id
_entity_poly.type
_entity_poly.pdbx_seq_one_letter_code
_entity_poly.pdbx_strand_id
1 'polypeptide(L)'
;MGQTNGKKRKLGVKGIVILASIGGLVVFFVMVLPFVLILRSPIQVETKSPPRRTVETKPKRAPQPEPIPFERRVEQEVDRAIPGPVTVKVDGGMVKVVYSKKSIWNTTALLWDVARNTCKVCKILFEHPEVQSVWISVTTLFTDKDGLNQREEVAATIVFTRETASKVSWRKLQLDTVPMNAYHLVFDVADDYYLHPVVVRGLASEK
;
A
#
# COMPACT_ATOMS: atom_id res chain seq x y z
N MET A 1 -50.01 -22.79 -18.86
CA MET A 1 -50.76 -21.52 -18.88
C MET A 1 -51.12 -21.16 -17.46
N GLY A 2 -50.52 -20.11 -16.91
CA GLY A 2 -50.77 -19.64 -15.55
C GLY A 2 -50.24 -18.23 -15.40
N GLN A 3 -51.08 -17.25 -15.73
CA GLN A 3 -50.85 -15.84 -15.48
C GLN A 3 -51.11 -15.54 -14.00
N THR A 4 -50.15 -14.91 -13.31
CA THR A 4 -50.45 -14.12 -12.11
C THR A 4 -49.60 -12.85 -12.07
N ASN A 5 -50.26 -11.77 -12.51
CA ASN A 5 -50.33 -10.45 -11.91
C ASN A 5 -49.08 -9.80 -11.28
N GLY A 6 -48.68 -8.72 -11.94
CA GLY A 6 -47.70 -7.76 -11.48
C GLY A 6 -48.15 -6.95 -10.27
N LYS A 7 -47.15 -6.51 -9.51
CA LYS A 7 -47.28 -5.44 -8.53
C LYS A 7 -46.07 -4.50 -8.67
N LYS A 8 -46.21 -3.51 -9.56
CA LYS A 8 -45.29 -2.38 -9.67
C LYS A 8 -45.38 -1.55 -8.39
N ARG A 9 -44.33 -1.54 -7.57
CA ARG A 9 -44.18 -0.58 -6.47
C ARG A 9 -43.42 0.64 -6.99
N LYS A 10 -44.05 1.81 -6.82
CA LYS A 10 -43.56 3.12 -7.26
C LYS A 10 -42.29 3.52 -6.50
N LEU A 11 -41.35 4.08 -7.25
CA LEU A 11 -40.19 4.84 -6.79
C LEU A 11 -40.62 5.95 -5.82
N GLY A 12 -39.92 6.05 -4.68
CA GLY A 12 -39.87 7.24 -3.85
C GLY A 12 -38.44 7.78 -3.85
N VAL A 13 -38.09 8.60 -4.85
CA VAL A 13 -36.85 9.37 -4.87
C VAL A 13 -37.07 10.59 -3.99
N LYS A 14 -36.50 10.58 -2.77
CA LYS A 14 -36.34 11.80 -1.99
C LYS A 14 -34.93 12.33 -2.26
N GLY A 15 -34.86 13.34 -3.12
CA GLY A 15 -33.66 14.13 -3.32
C GLY A 15 -33.33 14.92 -2.06
N ILE A 16 -32.07 14.88 -1.67
CA ILE A 16 -31.46 15.87 -0.79
C ILE A 16 -30.37 16.54 -1.61
N VAL A 17 -30.70 17.72 -2.11
CA VAL A 17 -29.77 18.69 -2.67
C VAL A 17 -29.14 19.41 -1.48
N ILE A 18 -27.83 19.31 -1.30
CA ILE A 18 -27.09 20.23 -0.43
C ILE A 18 -26.11 20.99 -1.33
N LEU A 19 -26.36 22.29 -1.39
CA LEU A 19 -25.67 23.28 -2.19
C LEU A 19 -25.25 24.38 -1.21
N ALA A 20 -23.94 24.55 -0.99
CA ALA A 20 -23.27 25.76 -0.48
C ALA A 20 -21.76 25.45 -0.43
N SER A 21 -20.92 25.97 -1.33
CA SER A 21 -20.39 27.34 -1.40
C SER A 21 -19.69 27.77 -0.11
N ILE A 22 -18.37 28.02 -0.23
CA ILE A 22 -17.44 28.92 0.49
C ILE A 22 -16.04 28.33 0.17
N GLY A 23 -15.16 28.95 -0.62
CA GLY A 23 -14.66 30.31 -0.51
C GLY A 23 -13.31 30.28 0.24
N GLY A 24 -12.19 30.50 -0.45
CA GLY A 24 -10.86 30.53 0.16
C GLY A 24 -9.74 30.39 -0.88
N LEU A 25 -9.60 31.36 -1.78
CA LEU A 25 -8.59 32.42 -1.70
C LEU A 25 -7.16 31.89 -1.90
N VAL A 26 -6.80 31.83 -3.18
CA VAL A 26 -5.42 31.76 -3.68
C VAL A 26 -4.72 33.06 -3.30
N VAL A 27 -3.77 33.02 -2.38
CA VAL A 27 -2.86 34.13 -2.12
C VAL A 27 -1.49 33.78 -2.70
N PHE A 28 -1.26 34.34 -3.89
CA PHE A 28 0.06 34.60 -4.44
C PHE A 28 0.86 35.44 -3.43
N PHE A 29 1.99 34.92 -2.95
CA PHE A 29 3.04 35.77 -2.37
C PHE A 29 4.31 35.59 -3.18
N VAL A 30 4.39 36.38 -4.25
CA VAL A 30 5.64 36.77 -4.88
C VAL A 30 6.29 37.77 -3.93
N MET A 31 7.39 37.40 -3.28
CA MET A 31 8.29 38.38 -2.70
C MET A 31 9.73 38.08 -3.11
N VAL A 32 10.09 38.79 -4.18
CA VAL A 32 11.45 39.18 -4.54
C VAL A 32 12.11 39.82 -3.32
N LEU A 33 13.29 39.34 -2.91
CA LEU A 33 14.19 40.13 -2.08
C LEU A 33 15.59 40.18 -2.72
N PRO A 34 16.16 41.39 -2.92
CA PRO A 34 17.39 41.58 -3.66
C PRO A 34 18.63 41.43 -2.76
N PHE A 35 19.69 40.98 -3.41
CA PHE A 35 21.10 41.38 -3.26
C PHE A 35 21.39 42.49 -2.22
N VAL A 36 22.10 42.15 -1.14
CA VAL A 36 22.95 43.08 -0.38
C VAL A 36 24.31 42.43 -0.16
N LEU A 37 25.26 42.80 -1.03
CA LEU A 37 26.69 42.87 -0.74
C LEU A 37 26.90 43.68 0.55
N ILE A 38 27.89 43.33 1.39
CA ILE A 38 28.93 44.24 1.95
C ILE A 38 29.74 43.60 3.10
N LEU A 39 31.06 43.62 2.89
CA LEU A 39 32.21 43.82 3.81
C LEU A 39 32.71 42.72 4.78
N ARG A 40 33.94 42.30 4.45
CA ARG A 40 35.17 42.25 5.26
C ARG A 40 35.07 41.68 6.68
N SER A 41 35.72 40.53 6.85
CA SER A 41 36.22 40.06 8.14
C SER A 41 37.74 39.84 8.09
N PRO A 42 38.44 39.98 9.23
CA PRO A 42 39.84 40.36 9.30
C PRO A 42 40.84 39.25 8.98
N ILE A 43 42.02 39.69 8.53
CA ILE A 43 43.24 38.90 8.34
C ILE A 43 43.58 38.22 9.67
N GLN A 44 43.48 36.89 9.70
CA GLN A 44 43.98 36.05 10.78
C GLN A 44 45.51 35.97 10.65
N VAL A 45 46.22 36.47 11.67
CA VAL A 45 47.68 36.35 11.77
C VAL A 45 48.00 34.91 12.17
N GLU A 46 48.53 34.16 11.21
CA GLU A 46 48.92 32.76 11.37
C GLU A 46 50.17 32.65 12.25
N THR A 47 49.97 32.37 13.55
CA THR A 47 51.07 31.98 14.45
C THR A 47 51.34 30.50 14.25
N LYS A 48 52.37 30.19 13.45
CA LYS A 48 52.89 28.83 13.25
C LYS A 48 53.32 28.21 14.58
N SER A 49 52.45 27.38 15.15
CA SER A 49 52.80 26.48 16.25
C SER A 49 53.65 25.33 15.71
N PRO A 50 54.70 24.89 16.43
CA PRO A 50 55.52 23.77 16.01
C PRO A 50 54.68 22.47 15.91
N PRO A 51 55.00 21.57 14.97
CA PRO A 51 54.20 20.39 14.69
C PRO A 51 54.16 19.47 15.91
N ARG A 52 52.99 19.39 16.55
CA ARG A 52 52.71 18.38 17.58
C ARG A 52 52.70 17.04 16.87
N ARG A 53 53.69 16.20 17.16
CA ARG A 53 53.78 14.82 16.66
C ARG A 53 52.63 14.03 17.30
N THR A 54 51.47 14.09 16.68
CA THR A 54 50.30 13.29 17.06
C THR A 54 50.64 11.87 16.68
N VAL A 55 50.86 11.01 17.68
CA VAL A 55 50.93 9.57 17.46
C VAL A 55 49.55 9.18 16.94
N GLU A 56 49.44 8.98 15.63
CA GLU A 56 48.23 8.46 14.99
C GLU A 56 48.00 7.05 15.54
N THR A 57 47.24 6.95 16.63
CA THR A 57 46.62 5.70 17.03
C THR A 57 45.64 5.34 15.92
N LYS A 58 46.07 4.47 15.01
CA LYS A 58 45.27 3.97 13.88
C LYS A 58 43.88 3.60 14.42
N PRO A 59 42.81 4.29 14.00
CA PRO A 59 41.50 4.12 14.62
C PRO A 59 41.11 2.66 14.51
N LYS A 60 40.88 2.03 15.67
CA LYS A 60 40.41 0.66 15.79
C LYS A 60 39.12 0.58 14.97
N ARG A 61 39.18 -0.13 13.83
CA ARG A 61 38.05 -0.23 12.89
C ARG A 61 36.82 -0.62 13.68
N ALA A 62 35.80 0.24 13.66
CA ALA A 62 34.55 -0.08 14.32
C ALA A 62 34.04 -1.42 13.78
N PRO A 63 33.54 -2.32 14.64
CA PRO A 63 32.94 -3.57 14.18
C PRO A 63 31.85 -3.24 13.17
N GLN A 64 31.90 -3.90 12.01
CA GLN A 64 30.84 -3.74 11.01
C GLN A 64 29.54 -4.29 11.61
N PRO A 65 28.40 -3.60 11.43
CA PRO A 65 27.12 -4.10 11.90
C PRO A 65 26.83 -5.45 11.25
N GLU A 66 26.29 -6.37 12.03
CA GLU A 66 25.89 -7.69 11.53
C GLU A 66 24.82 -7.53 10.43
N PRO A 67 24.83 -8.39 9.40
CA PRO A 67 23.81 -8.36 8.36
C PRO A 67 22.41 -8.56 8.96
N ILE A 68 21.45 -7.74 8.53
CA ILE A 68 20.05 -7.89 8.95
C ILE A 68 19.52 -9.23 8.41
N PRO A 69 18.90 -10.09 9.27
CA PRO A 69 18.27 -11.33 8.84
C PRO A 69 17.24 -11.10 7.72
N PHE A 70 17.12 -12.06 6.82
CA PHE A 70 16.24 -11.99 5.65
C PHE A 70 14.79 -11.68 6.02
N GLU A 71 14.28 -12.36 7.05
CA GLU A 71 12.89 -12.24 7.51
C GLU A 71 12.59 -10.81 7.97
N ARG A 72 13.51 -10.19 8.71
CA ARG A 72 13.37 -8.80 9.16
C ARG A 72 13.43 -7.81 8.01
N ARG A 73 14.23 -8.09 6.98
CA ARG A 73 14.30 -7.24 5.78
C ARG A 73 12.99 -7.27 5.01
N VAL A 74 12.46 -8.48 4.78
CA VAL A 74 11.16 -8.71 4.14
C VAL A 74 10.04 -8.02 4.91
N GLU A 75 10.00 -8.16 6.24
CA GLU A 75 9.00 -7.49 7.09
C GLU A 75 9.07 -5.96 6.95
N GLN A 76 10.26 -5.37 7.06
CA GLN A 76 10.44 -3.91 6.91
C GLN A 76 10.03 -3.38 5.53
N GLU A 77 10.27 -4.15 4.48
CA GLU A 77 9.91 -3.77 3.11
C GLU A 77 8.40 -3.84 2.90
N VAL A 78 7.73 -4.89 3.42
CA VAL A 78 6.28 -5.03 3.34
C VAL A 78 5.56 -3.97 4.18
N ASP A 79 6.05 -3.67 5.37
CA ASP A 79 5.50 -2.62 6.26
C ASP A 79 5.54 -1.23 5.61
N ARG A 80 6.55 -0.97 4.77
CA ARG A 80 6.63 0.28 3.98
C ARG A 80 5.65 0.28 2.81
N ALA A 81 5.35 -0.89 2.24
CA ALA A 81 4.53 -1.02 1.05
C ALA A 81 3.02 -0.96 1.36
N ILE A 82 2.59 -1.49 2.51
CA ILE A 82 1.19 -1.55 2.92
C ILE A 82 0.95 -0.61 4.11
N PRO A 83 0.07 0.39 4.00
CA PRO A 83 -0.27 1.23 5.13
C PRO A 83 -1.17 0.47 6.12
N GLY A 84 -0.72 0.36 7.37
CA GLY A 84 -1.52 -0.17 8.49
C GLY A 84 -0.87 -1.37 9.19
N PRO A 85 -1.62 -2.03 10.09
CA PRO A 85 -1.14 -3.25 10.75
C PRO A 85 -0.98 -4.37 9.74
N VAL A 86 0.24 -4.91 9.64
CA VAL A 86 0.58 -6.05 8.79
C VAL A 86 1.23 -7.13 9.64
N THR A 87 1.01 -8.39 9.28
CA THR A 87 1.72 -9.54 9.83
C THR A 87 2.39 -10.27 8.69
N VAL A 88 3.70 -10.46 8.79
CA VAL A 88 4.50 -11.16 7.79
C VAL A 88 5.05 -12.44 8.39
N LYS A 89 4.91 -13.56 7.68
CA LYS A 89 5.50 -14.85 8.05
C LYS A 89 6.28 -15.40 6.87
N VAL A 90 7.51 -15.81 7.10
CA VAL A 90 8.39 -16.43 6.11
C VAL A 90 8.58 -17.89 6.49
N ASP A 91 8.29 -18.80 5.56
CA ASP A 91 8.41 -20.24 5.77
C ASP A 91 8.86 -20.94 4.49
N GLY A 92 10.08 -21.48 4.47
CA GLY A 92 10.58 -22.30 3.35
C GLY A 92 10.54 -21.62 1.97
N GLY A 93 10.67 -20.29 1.92
CA GLY A 93 10.56 -19.50 0.67
C GLY A 93 9.14 -19.03 0.34
N MET A 94 8.13 -19.42 1.11
CA MET A 94 6.79 -18.81 1.07
C MET A 94 6.75 -17.59 2.00
N VAL A 95 6.26 -16.46 1.50
CA VAL A 95 6.00 -15.26 2.30
C VAL A 95 4.50 -15.05 2.42
N LYS A 96 3.96 -15.17 3.64
CA LYS A 96 2.56 -14.88 3.95
C LYS A 96 2.43 -13.49 4.53
N VAL A 97 1.66 -12.64 3.86
CA VAL A 97 1.34 -11.27 4.26
C VAL A 97 -0.14 -11.19 4.60
N VAL A 98 -0.46 -10.81 5.84
CA VAL A 98 -1.84 -10.60 6.30
C VAL A 98 -1.97 -9.18 6.79
N TYR A 99 -2.94 -8.43 6.27
CA TYR A 99 -3.22 -7.08 6.73
C TYR A 99 -4.72 -6.85 6.91
N SER A 100 -5.10 -5.94 7.80
CA SER A 100 -6.50 -5.67 8.11
C SER A 100 -7.00 -4.34 7.56
N LYS A 101 -8.27 -4.32 7.15
CA LYS A 101 -9.01 -3.11 6.74
C LYS A 101 -10.23 -2.96 7.64
N LYS A 102 -10.28 -1.86 8.40
CA LYS A 102 -11.25 -1.66 9.50
C LYS A 102 -12.72 -1.59 9.07
N SER A 103 -13.02 -1.15 7.85
CA SER A 103 -14.38 -1.21 7.29
C SER A 103 -14.36 -0.99 5.78
N ILE A 104 -15.26 -1.65 5.06
CA ILE A 104 -15.37 -1.56 3.60
C ILE A 104 -16.79 -1.15 3.26
N TRP A 105 -16.90 0.01 2.64
CA TRP A 105 -18.18 0.56 2.17
C TRP A 105 -18.43 0.28 0.69
N ASN A 106 -17.38 -0.05 -0.07
CA ASN A 106 -17.43 -0.27 -1.51
C ASN A 106 -16.55 -1.47 -1.85
N THR A 107 -17.13 -2.46 -2.51
CA THR A 107 -16.48 -3.75 -2.78
C THR A 107 -15.44 -3.61 -3.87
N THR A 108 -15.75 -2.85 -4.92
CA THR A 108 -14.79 -2.53 -5.98
C THR A 108 -13.57 -1.79 -5.43
N ALA A 109 -13.75 -0.84 -4.51
CA ALA A 109 -12.66 -0.11 -3.87
C ALA A 109 -11.77 -1.03 -3.02
N LEU A 110 -12.37 -1.98 -2.27
CA LEU A 110 -11.61 -3.01 -1.56
C LEU A 110 -10.74 -3.81 -2.52
N LEU A 111 -11.34 -4.37 -3.58
CA LEU A 111 -10.61 -5.26 -4.48
C LEU A 111 -9.52 -4.51 -5.25
N TRP A 112 -9.76 -3.25 -5.59
CA TRP A 112 -8.73 -2.39 -6.17
C TRP A 112 -7.58 -2.14 -5.20
N ASP A 113 -7.84 -1.83 -3.94
CA ASP A 113 -6.81 -1.69 -2.90
C ASP A 113 -6.01 -2.98 -2.72
N VAL A 114 -6.68 -4.14 -2.70
CA VAL A 114 -6.05 -5.45 -2.57
C VAL A 114 -5.14 -5.74 -3.76
N ALA A 115 -5.64 -5.53 -4.97
CA ALA A 115 -4.88 -5.73 -6.20
C ALA A 115 -3.67 -4.79 -6.22
N ARG A 116 -3.83 -3.52 -5.82
CA ARG A 116 -2.75 -2.52 -5.77
C ARG A 116 -1.66 -2.90 -4.78
N ASN A 117 -2.04 -3.29 -3.57
CA ASN A 117 -1.10 -3.75 -2.55
C ASN A 117 -0.39 -5.03 -3.00
N THR A 118 -1.12 -5.95 -3.65
CA THR A 118 -0.56 -7.18 -4.19
C THR A 118 0.53 -6.91 -5.22
N CYS A 119 0.29 -6.01 -6.18
CA CYS A 119 1.31 -5.62 -7.16
C CYS A 119 2.56 -5.02 -6.49
N LYS A 120 2.38 -4.14 -5.49
CA LYS A 120 3.50 -3.52 -4.76
C LYS A 120 4.33 -4.55 -4.01
N VAL A 121 3.67 -5.40 -3.24
CA VAL A 121 4.31 -6.43 -2.41
C VAL A 121 5.00 -7.46 -3.29
N CYS A 122 4.34 -8.01 -4.30
CA CYS A 122 4.95 -9.01 -5.18
C CYS A 122 6.17 -8.45 -5.91
N LYS A 123 6.09 -7.20 -6.40
CA LYS A 123 7.24 -6.55 -7.05
C LYS A 123 8.45 -6.51 -6.14
N ILE A 124 8.28 -6.17 -4.87
CA ILE A 124 9.38 -6.08 -3.90
C ILE A 124 9.88 -7.47 -3.49
N LEU A 125 8.97 -8.38 -3.14
CA LEU A 125 9.34 -9.68 -2.60
C LEU A 125 10.03 -10.58 -3.63
N PHE A 126 9.62 -10.55 -4.90
CA PHE A 126 10.26 -11.36 -5.94
C PHE A 126 11.63 -10.84 -6.40
N GLU A 127 12.07 -9.66 -5.95
CA GLU A 127 13.46 -9.21 -6.11
C GLU A 127 14.44 -10.06 -5.28
N HIS A 128 13.96 -10.69 -4.20
CA HIS A 128 14.77 -11.58 -3.35
C HIS A 128 14.73 -13.01 -3.89
N PRO A 129 15.83 -13.63 -4.33
CA PRO A 129 15.83 -14.96 -4.97
C PRO A 129 15.28 -16.10 -4.09
N GLU A 130 15.27 -15.93 -2.78
CA GLU A 130 14.78 -16.89 -1.78
C GLU A 130 13.26 -17.06 -1.80
N VAL A 131 12.51 -16.04 -2.28
CA VAL A 131 11.04 -16.05 -2.28
C VAL A 131 10.50 -16.90 -3.44
N GLN A 132 9.87 -18.02 -3.17
CA GLN A 132 9.24 -18.89 -4.17
C GLN A 132 7.77 -18.60 -4.38
N SER A 133 7.06 -18.18 -3.32
CA SER A 133 5.65 -17.83 -3.38
C SER A 133 5.29 -16.73 -2.39
N VAL A 134 4.25 -15.98 -2.73
CA VAL A 134 3.72 -14.89 -1.92
C VAL A 134 2.22 -15.13 -1.76
N TRP A 135 1.78 -15.18 -0.51
CA TRP A 135 0.38 -15.32 -0.12
C TRP A 135 -0.08 -14.04 0.55
N ILE A 136 -1.02 -13.32 -0.05
CA ILE A 136 -1.51 -12.04 0.48
C ILE A 136 -2.97 -12.20 0.88
N SER A 137 -3.29 -12.00 2.15
CA SER A 137 -4.66 -12.02 2.66
C SER A 137 -5.02 -10.67 3.27
N VAL A 138 -6.20 -10.17 2.94
CA VAL A 138 -6.81 -9.03 3.62
C VAL A 138 -7.91 -9.53 4.55
N THR A 139 -7.88 -9.11 5.81
CA THR A 139 -8.99 -9.29 6.75
C THR A 139 -9.81 -8.03 6.86
N THR A 140 -11.10 -8.17 7.13
CA THR A 140 -11.98 -7.03 7.39
C THR A 140 -13.09 -7.41 8.36
N LEU A 141 -13.74 -6.41 8.94
CA LEU A 141 -14.93 -6.61 9.74
C LEU A 141 -16.14 -6.79 8.83
N PHE A 142 -16.76 -7.96 8.90
CA PHE A 142 -18.08 -8.19 8.33
C PHE A 142 -19.13 -8.04 9.41
N THR A 143 -20.17 -7.27 9.09
CA THR A 143 -21.37 -7.19 9.91
C THR A 143 -22.37 -8.22 9.41
N ASP A 144 -23.02 -8.93 10.33
CA ASP A 144 -24.10 -9.84 10.00
C ASP A 144 -25.33 -9.11 9.43
N LYS A 145 -26.29 -9.89 8.91
CA LYS A 145 -27.54 -9.37 8.33
C LYS A 145 -28.37 -8.53 9.31
N ASP A 146 -28.19 -8.74 10.61
CA ASP A 146 -28.99 -8.12 11.67
C ASP A 146 -28.30 -6.84 12.19
N GLY A 147 -27.06 -6.57 11.79
CA GLY A 147 -26.31 -5.39 12.21
C GLY A 147 -25.68 -5.52 13.61
N LEU A 148 -25.82 -6.67 14.25
CA LEU A 148 -25.56 -6.85 15.69
C LEU A 148 -24.20 -7.45 15.98
N ASN A 149 -23.70 -8.31 15.08
CA ASN A 149 -22.41 -8.96 15.26
C ASN A 149 -21.42 -8.51 14.18
N GLN A 150 -20.22 -8.12 14.63
CA GLN A 150 -19.07 -7.87 13.76
C GLN A 150 -18.05 -8.97 13.98
N ARG A 151 -17.57 -9.55 12.88
CA ARG A 151 -16.51 -10.56 12.90
C ARG A 151 -15.42 -10.18 11.93
N GLU A 152 -14.18 -10.28 12.38
CA GLU A 152 -13.04 -10.12 11.50
C GLU A 152 -12.82 -11.42 10.73
N GLU A 153 -13.00 -11.38 9.42
CA GLU A 153 -12.83 -12.55 8.54
C GLU A 153 -12.02 -12.17 7.30
N VAL A 154 -11.48 -13.18 6.59
CA VAL A 154 -10.71 -12.96 5.36
C VAL A 154 -11.65 -12.50 4.26
N ALA A 155 -11.41 -11.30 3.75
CA ALA A 155 -12.21 -10.71 2.69
C ALA A 155 -11.74 -11.13 1.29
N ALA A 156 -10.42 -11.18 1.09
CA ALA A 156 -9.81 -11.65 -0.13
C ALA A 156 -8.42 -12.25 0.16
N THR A 157 -8.02 -13.21 -0.66
CA THR A 157 -6.66 -13.76 -0.69
C THR A 157 -6.20 -13.88 -2.13
N ILE A 158 -4.93 -13.59 -2.39
CA ILE A 158 -4.29 -13.76 -3.68
C ILE A 158 -2.95 -14.46 -3.48
N VAL A 159 -2.66 -15.44 -4.32
CA VAL A 159 -1.42 -16.22 -4.30
C VAL A 159 -0.68 -16.03 -5.62
N PHE A 160 0.62 -15.75 -5.52
CA PHE A 160 1.54 -15.71 -6.65
C PHE A 160 2.75 -16.58 -6.37
N THR A 161 3.19 -17.30 -7.40
CA THR A 161 4.46 -18.02 -7.47
C THR A 161 5.49 -17.19 -8.21
N ARG A 162 6.78 -17.48 -8.00
CA ARG A 162 7.88 -16.88 -8.75
C ARG A 162 7.74 -17.10 -10.25
N GLU A 163 7.25 -18.27 -10.67
CA GLU A 163 7.03 -18.59 -12.08
C GLU A 163 6.04 -17.61 -12.71
N THR A 164 4.87 -17.44 -12.09
CA THR A 164 3.84 -16.52 -12.58
C THR A 164 4.30 -15.07 -12.49
N ALA A 165 4.94 -14.68 -11.39
CA ALA A 165 5.49 -13.35 -11.19
C ALA A 165 6.52 -12.95 -12.26
N SER A 166 7.29 -13.91 -12.79
CA SER A 166 8.28 -13.66 -13.85
C SER A 166 7.63 -13.36 -15.21
N LYS A 167 6.39 -13.82 -15.43
CA LYS A 167 5.61 -13.60 -16.65
C LYS A 167 4.77 -12.32 -16.57
N VAL A 168 4.47 -11.86 -15.35
CA VAL A 168 3.64 -10.67 -15.11
C VAL A 168 4.45 -9.39 -15.34
N SER A 169 3.92 -8.51 -16.20
CA SER A 169 4.47 -7.16 -16.34
C SER A 169 3.90 -6.24 -15.26
N TRP A 170 4.52 -6.24 -14.08
CA TRP A 170 4.11 -5.39 -12.94
C TRP A 170 4.00 -3.90 -13.29
N ARG A 171 4.79 -3.43 -14.28
CA ARG A 171 4.71 -2.06 -14.81
C ARG A 171 3.41 -1.80 -15.59
N LYS A 172 2.89 -2.79 -16.31
CA LYS A 172 1.60 -2.69 -17.02
C LYS A 172 0.41 -2.79 -16.06
N LEU A 173 0.59 -3.43 -14.90
CA LEU A 173 -0.38 -3.49 -13.81
C LEU A 173 -0.23 -2.32 -12.82
N GLN A 174 0.19 -1.13 -13.29
CA GLN A 174 0.21 0.08 -12.47
C GLN A 174 -1.23 0.50 -12.16
N LEU A 175 -1.80 -0.09 -11.11
CA LEU A 175 -3.17 0.18 -10.66
C LEU A 175 -3.40 1.64 -10.26
N ASP A 176 -2.34 2.41 -10.05
CA ASP A 176 -2.39 3.87 -9.86
C ASP A 176 -2.83 4.65 -11.11
N THR A 177 -2.64 4.09 -12.31
CA THR A 177 -2.95 4.77 -13.59
C THR A 177 -4.11 4.13 -14.35
N VAL A 178 -4.58 2.96 -13.92
CA VAL A 178 -5.75 2.30 -14.52
C VAL A 178 -7.02 2.55 -13.68
N PRO A 179 -8.21 2.48 -14.31
CA PRO A 179 -9.46 2.73 -13.61
C PRO A 179 -9.69 1.73 -12.46
N MET A 180 -10.48 2.15 -11.45
CA MET A 180 -10.72 1.33 -10.25
C MET A 180 -11.31 -0.05 -10.55
N ASN A 181 -12.08 -0.20 -11.63
CA ASN A 181 -12.66 -1.47 -12.06
C ASN A 181 -11.66 -2.45 -12.70
N ALA A 182 -10.41 -2.03 -12.94
CA ALA A 182 -9.34 -2.86 -13.51
C ALA A 182 -8.68 -3.80 -12.50
N TYR A 183 -9.21 -3.91 -11.27
CA TYR A 183 -8.70 -4.82 -10.24
C TYR A 183 -8.64 -6.28 -10.72
N HIS A 184 -9.58 -6.71 -11.55
CA HIS A 184 -9.69 -8.07 -12.07
C HIS A 184 -8.42 -8.53 -12.78
N LEU A 185 -7.68 -7.61 -13.42
CA LEU A 185 -6.44 -7.93 -14.12
C LEU A 185 -5.38 -8.59 -13.22
N VAL A 186 -5.39 -8.31 -11.92
CA VAL A 186 -4.47 -8.94 -10.95
C VAL A 186 -4.97 -10.33 -10.54
N PHE A 187 -6.29 -10.48 -10.37
CA PHE A 187 -6.89 -11.77 -10.01
C PHE A 187 -6.83 -12.76 -11.17
N ASP A 188 -7.00 -12.29 -12.41
CA ASP A 188 -6.98 -13.12 -13.62
C ASP A 188 -5.61 -13.75 -13.91
N VAL A 189 -4.53 -13.15 -13.41
CA VAL A 189 -3.16 -13.64 -13.59
C VAL A 189 -2.59 -14.29 -12.33
N ALA A 190 -3.34 -14.32 -11.23
CA ALA A 190 -2.92 -14.98 -10.00
C ALA A 190 -2.95 -16.50 -10.15
N ASP A 191 -2.11 -17.21 -9.41
CA ASP A 191 -2.09 -18.68 -9.42
C ASP A 191 -3.32 -19.25 -8.68
N ASP A 192 -3.71 -18.57 -7.60
CA ASP A 192 -4.91 -18.89 -6.83
C ASP A 192 -5.45 -17.62 -6.16
N TYR A 193 -6.75 -17.58 -5.91
CA TYR A 193 -7.37 -16.51 -5.16
C TYR A 193 -8.65 -16.98 -4.45
N TYR A 194 -8.96 -16.30 -3.36
CA TYR A 194 -10.23 -16.45 -2.64
C TYR A 194 -10.89 -15.09 -2.49
N LEU A 195 -12.20 -15.04 -2.71
CA LEU A 195 -13.04 -13.89 -2.41
C LEU A 195 -14.14 -14.32 -1.45
N HIS A 196 -14.31 -13.57 -0.36
CA HIS A 196 -15.36 -13.84 0.60
C HIS A 196 -16.75 -13.76 -0.07
N PRO A 197 -17.71 -14.65 0.24
CA PRO A 197 -19.03 -14.64 -0.40
C PRO A 197 -19.78 -13.30 -0.32
N VAL A 198 -19.58 -12.53 0.76
CA VAL A 198 -20.17 -11.20 0.91
C VAL A 198 -19.58 -10.21 -0.11
N VAL A 199 -18.26 -10.29 -0.36
CA VAL A 199 -17.58 -9.48 -1.37
C VAL A 199 -18.11 -9.84 -2.77
N VAL A 200 -18.22 -11.14 -3.09
CA VAL A 200 -18.76 -11.56 -4.40
C VAL A 200 -20.18 -11.04 -4.63
N ARG A 201 -21.06 -11.10 -3.61
CA ARG A 201 -22.42 -10.54 -3.70
C ARG A 201 -22.42 -9.02 -3.85
N GLY A 202 -21.54 -8.32 -3.13
CA GLY A 202 -21.39 -6.87 -3.23
C GLY A 202 -21.08 -6.42 -4.66
N LEU A 203 -20.13 -7.09 -5.33
CA LEU A 203 -19.80 -6.80 -6.74
C LEU A 203 -20.97 -7.00 -7.69
N ALA A 204 -21.81 -8.02 -7.47
CA ALA A 204 -22.97 -8.27 -8.31
C ALA A 204 -24.05 -7.19 -8.14
N SER A 205 -24.13 -6.55 -6.98
CA SER A 205 -25.08 -5.46 -6.70
C SER A 205 -24.64 -4.09 -7.20
N GLU A 206 -23.35 -3.93 -7.53
CA GLU A 206 -22.77 -2.68 -8.04
C GLU A 206 -22.91 -2.53 -9.57
N LYS A 207 -23.36 -3.57 -10.28
CA LYS A 207 -23.63 -3.57 -11.73
C LYS A 207 -25.05 -3.15 -12.05
#